data_AF-A0A354UW73-F1
#
_entry.id   AF-A0A354UW73-F1
#
_cell.length_a   1.000
_cell.length_b   1.000
_cell.length_c   1.000
_cell.angle_alpha   90.00
_cell.angle_beta   90.00
_cell.angle_gamma   90.00
#
_symmetry.space_group_name_H-M   'P 1'
#
loop_
_entity.id
_entity.type
_entity.pdbx_description
1 polymer ?
#
loop_
_entity_poly.entity_id
_entity_poly.type
_entity_poly.pdbx_seq_one_letter_code
_entity_poly.pdbx_strand_id
1 'polypeptide(L)'
;MSVLTDLIYGGSNAVAGLTEGAVKDAIAKYGAQKEIAFPDTAYFFPTIYAATGVKVKTLGDLPACVDVMKSLITGQEDLSQALNAGLATAVGAEIMEGLKYVDGGNPYENETGIGFVSDPIIRSLGVPLVTGDIPGVAVVLGKADNAADVVKVVKDYQSKGLLTFLVGDCIEQCAAGGVKMGLELRVIPLGHDVTAVIHVVTV
;
A
#
# COMPACT_ATOMS: atom_id res chain seq x y z
N MET A 1 22.11 2.04 18.92
CA MET A 1 20.97 1.79 18.02
C MET A 1 19.81 1.32 18.88
N SER A 2 18.68 2.02 18.85
CA SER A 2 17.48 1.57 19.56
C SER A 2 16.93 0.31 18.89
N VAL A 3 16.34 -0.60 19.67
CA VAL A 3 15.69 -1.82 19.14
C VAL A 3 14.68 -1.48 18.03
N LEU A 4 13.99 -0.35 18.16
CA LEU A 4 13.03 0.11 17.16
C LEU A 4 13.71 0.49 15.83
N THR A 5 14.77 1.29 15.88
CA THR A 5 15.52 1.69 14.67
C THR A 5 16.16 0.49 13.98
N ASP A 6 16.65 -0.50 14.74
CA ASP A 6 17.17 -1.76 14.18
C ASP A 6 16.09 -2.54 13.42
N LEU A 7 14.88 -2.63 13.99
CA LEU A 7 13.74 -3.28 13.33
C LEU A 7 13.33 -2.56 12.05
N ILE A 8 13.29 -1.23 12.05
CA ILE A 8 12.97 -0.42 10.87
C ILE A 8 13.99 -0.67 9.76
N TYR A 9 15.28 -0.58 10.06
CA TYR A 9 16.33 -0.80 9.07
C TYR A 9 16.38 -2.25 8.59
N GLY A 10 16.17 -3.22 9.48
CA GLY A 10 16.07 -4.63 9.12
C GLY A 10 14.94 -4.89 8.12
N GLY A 11 13.74 -4.38 8.41
CA GLY A 11 12.58 -4.48 7.51
C GLY A 11 12.80 -3.76 6.18
N SER A 12 13.36 -2.55 6.21
CA SER A 12 13.60 -1.75 5.01
C SER A 12 14.63 -2.42 4.08
N ASN A 13 15.70 -2.98 4.63
CA ASN A 13 16.69 -3.74 3.84
C ASN A 13 16.09 -5.01 3.24
N ALA A 14 15.24 -5.72 3.98
CA ALA A 14 14.56 -6.90 3.47
C ALA A 14 13.64 -6.55 2.28
N VAL A 15 12.83 -5.50 2.41
CA VAL A 15 11.96 -5.00 1.32
C VAL A 15 12.79 -4.53 0.13
N ALA A 16 13.92 -3.84 0.37
CA ALA A 16 14.80 -3.41 -0.70
C ALA A 16 15.38 -4.58 -1.52
N GLY A 17 15.79 -5.66 -0.84
CA GLY A 17 16.27 -6.88 -1.50
C GLY A 17 15.19 -7.60 -2.28
N LEU A 18 13.99 -7.75 -1.69
CA LEU A 18 12.83 -8.36 -2.37
C LEU A 18 12.43 -7.58 -3.62
N THR A 19 12.36 -6.25 -3.51
CA THR A 19 11.96 -5.36 -4.60
C THR A 19 12.97 -5.41 -5.74
N GLU A 20 14.27 -5.36 -5.43
CA GLU A 20 15.31 -5.46 -6.47
C GLU A 20 15.22 -6.79 -7.22
N GLY A 21 15.04 -7.91 -6.50
CA GLY A 21 14.86 -9.22 -7.11
C GLY A 21 13.64 -9.26 -8.03
N ALA A 22 12.48 -8.82 -7.53
CA ALA A 22 11.24 -8.82 -8.29
C ALA A 22 11.32 -7.95 -9.56
N VAL A 23 11.96 -6.78 -9.48
CA VAL A 23 12.18 -5.91 -10.66
C VAL A 23 13.08 -6.61 -11.69
N LYS A 24 14.18 -7.23 -11.25
CA LYS A 24 15.08 -7.97 -12.15
C LYS A 24 14.35 -9.12 -12.83
N ASP A 25 13.58 -9.89 -12.08
CA ASP A 25 12.82 -11.03 -12.60
C ASP A 25 11.74 -10.57 -13.58
N ALA A 26 11.01 -9.49 -13.27
CA ALA A 26 10.02 -8.92 -14.17
C ALA A 26 10.65 -8.41 -15.48
N ILE A 27 11.77 -7.69 -15.41
CA ILE A 27 12.50 -7.22 -16.61
C ILE A 27 13.00 -8.42 -17.43
N ALA A 28 13.52 -9.47 -16.78
CA ALA A 28 13.96 -10.67 -17.48
C ALA A 28 12.81 -11.41 -18.18
N LYS A 29 11.62 -11.43 -17.57
CA LYS A 29 10.43 -12.10 -18.10
C LYS A 29 9.73 -11.32 -19.21
N TYR A 30 9.53 -10.01 -19.03
CA TYR A 30 8.69 -9.20 -19.91
C TYR A 30 9.48 -8.21 -20.79
N GLY A 31 10.75 -7.96 -20.48
CA GLY A 31 11.58 -6.96 -21.12
C GLY A 31 11.37 -5.55 -20.55
N ALA A 32 12.43 -4.73 -20.60
CA ALA A 32 12.44 -3.39 -20.01
C ALA A 32 11.40 -2.42 -20.63
N GLN A 33 10.97 -2.66 -21.88
CA GLN A 33 10.01 -1.80 -22.59
C GLN A 33 8.54 -2.17 -22.29
N LYS A 34 8.29 -3.21 -21.49
CA LYS A 34 6.93 -3.57 -21.08
C LYS A 34 6.35 -2.42 -20.27
N GLU A 35 5.19 -1.92 -20.70
CA GLU A 35 4.43 -0.90 -19.99
C GLU A 35 3.91 -1.44 -18.65
N ILE A 36 3.89 -0.57 -17.65
CA ILE A 36 3.37 -0.86 -16.32
C ILE A 36 2.65 0.38 -15.78
N ALA A 37 1.44 0.19 -15.27
CA ALA A 37 0.63 1.25 -14.71
C ALA A 37 -0.41 0.69 -13.74
N PHE A 38 -0.79 1.48 -12.73
CA PHE A 38 -2.01 1.25 -11.98
C PHE A 38 -3.24 1.65 -12.82
N PRO A 39 -4.40 1.00 -12.60
CA PRO A 39 -5.62 1.33 -13.33
C PRO A 39 -6.18 2.69 -12.93
N ASP A 40 -6.74 3.41 -13.89
CA ASP A 40 -7.52 4.64 -13.67
C ASP A 40 -6.85 5.71 -12.80
N THR A 41 -5.53 5.88 -12.95
CA THR A 41 -4.78 6.97 -12.30
C THR A 41 -4.02 7.85 -13.29
N ALA A 42 -4.00 9.16 -13.04
CA ALA A 42 -3.19 10.11 -13.78
C ALA A 42 -1.77 10.29 -13.18
N TYR A 43 -1.47 9.59 -12.09
CA TYR A 43 -0.28 9.83 -11.26
C TYR A 43 0.77 8.72 -11.31
N PHE A 44 0.71 7.84 -12.32
CA PHE A 44 1.67 6.75 -12.53
C PHE A 44 1.77 5.83 -11.31
N PHE A 45 2.91 5.85 -10.62
CA PHE A 45 3.16 5.23 -9.32
C PHE A 45 3.13 6.38 -8.28
N PRO A 46 2.00 6.61 -7.58
CA PRO A 46 1.77 7.89 -6.90
C PRO A 46 2.78 8.22 -5.81
N THR A 47 3.26 7.23 -5.04
CA THR A 47 4.26 7.41 -3.97
C THR A 47 5.61 7.78 -4.57
N ILE A 48 6.06 7.06 -5.59
CA ILE A 48 7.30 7.39 -6.32
C ILE A 48 7.19 8.77 -6.96
N TYR A 49 6.08 9.07 -7.62
CA TYR A 49 5.86 10.34 -8.28
C TYR A 49 5.82 11.50 -7.29
N ALA A 50 5.19 11.33 -6.13
CA ALA A 50 5.16 12.34 -5.07
C ALA A 50 6.55 12.59 -4.47
N ALA A 51 7.34 11.54 -4.26
CA ALA A 51 8.66 11.65 -3.64
C ALA A 51 9.74 12.20 -4.61
N THR A 52 9.66 11.87 -5.90
CA THR A 52 10.76 12.08 -6.85
C THR A 52 10.39 12.85 -8.12
N GLY A 53 9.10 12.97 -8.43
CA GLY A 53 8.61 13.49 -9.72
C GLY A 53 8.82 12.55 -10.91
N VAL A 54 9.39 11.35 -10.69
CA VAL A 54 9.62 10.36 -11.75
C VAL A 54 8.29 9.75 -12.18
N LYS A 55 8.06 9.72 -13.49
CA LYS A 55 6.89 9.12 -14.11
C LYS A 55 7.25 7.72 -14.60
N VAL A 56 7.04 6.72 -13.75
CA VAL A 56 7.24 5.31 -14.10
C VAL A 56 6.21 4.91 -15.17
N LYS A 57 6.68 4.47 -16.34
CA LYS A 57 5.82 4.04 -17.46
C LYS A 57 6.13 2.63 -17.91
N THR A 58 7.38 2.21 -17.74
CA THR A 58 7.88 0.90 -18.19
C THR A 58 8.66 0.22 -17.07
N LEU A 59 8.82 -1.09 -17.17
CA LEU A 59 9.66 -1.84 -16.23
C LEU A 59 11.11 -1.32 -16.19
N GLY A 60 11.61 -0.75 -17.29
CA GLY A 60 12.94 -0.14 -17.38
C GLY A 60 13.14 1.11 -16.53
N ASP A 61 12.07 1.75 -16.06
CA ASP A 61 12.15 2.92 -15.18
C ASP A 61 12.39 2.52 -13.71
N LEU A 62 12.00 1.30 -13.33
CA LEU A 62 12.02 0.81 -11.94
C LEU A 62 13.41 0.66 -11.32
N PRO A 63 14.49 0.24 -12.04
CA PRO A 63 15.82 0.11 -11.44
C PRO A 63 16.33 1.40 -10.80
N ALA A 64 16.10 2.55 -11.44
CA ALA A 64 16.49 3.85 -10.87
C ALA A 64 15.69 4.18 -9.60
N CYS A 65 14.40 3.82 -9.56
CA CYS A 65 13.57 3.96 -8.37
C CYS A 65 14.07 3.06 -7.22
N VAL A 66 14.52 1.83 -7.53
CA VAL A 66 15.12 0.91 -6.54
C VAL A 66 16.43 1.47 -5.98
N ASP A 67 17.26 2.11 -6.80
CA ASP A 67 18.50 2.75 -6.34
C ASP A 67 18.22 3.93 -5.40
N VAL A 68 17.24 4.78 -5.76
CA VAL A 68 16.79 5.88 -4.88
C VAL A 68 16.27 5.33 -3.56
N MET A 69 15.40 4.32 -3.61
CA MET A 69 14.86 3.64 -2.42
C MET A 69 15.99 3.15 -1.50
N LYS A 70 17.00 2.45 -2.04
CA LYS A 70 18.14 1.96 -1.26
C LYS A 70 18.96 3.09 -0.64
N SER A 71 19.10 4.21 -1.33
CA SER A 71 19.84 5.38 -0.82
C SER A 71 19.22 6.00 0.44
N LEU A 72 17.92 5.79 0.65
CA LEU A 72 17.19 6.29 1.84
C LEU A 72 17.43 5.42 3.09
N ILE A 73 18.02 4.24 2.95
CA ILE A 73 18.25 3.28 4.03
C ILE A 73 19.68 3.46 4.55
N THR A 74 19.89 4.47 5.39
CA THR A 74 21.26 4.89 5.78
C THR A 74 21.83 4.13 6.98
N GLY A 75 20.99 3.47 7.78
CA GLY A 75 21.41 2.76 9.01
C GLY A 75 21.87 3.68 10.14
N GLN A 76 21.67 5.00 10.01
CA GLN A 76 22.07 5.98 11.01
C GLN A 76 21.07 6.01 12.17
N GLU A 77 21.57 6.17 13.40
CA GLU A 77 20.73 6.27 14.60
C GLU A 77 20.14 7.68 14.75
N ASP A 78 19.28 8.06 13.81
CA ASP A 78 18.55 9.32 13.77
C ASP A 78 17.10 9.04 13.37
N LEU A 79 16.15 9.73 14.01
CA LEU A 79 14.72 9.52 13.76
C LEU A 79 14.34 9.91 12.33
N SER A 80 14.91 10.99 11.80
CA SER A 80 14.64 11.45 10.43
C SER A 80 15.14 10.42 9.42
N GLN A 81 16.30 9.80 9.69
CA GLN A 81 16.85 8.72 8.87
C GLN A 81 16.00 7.44 8.93
N ALA A 82 15.46 7.10 10.11
CA ALA A 82 14.54 5.99 10.25
C ALA A 82 13.22 6.24 9.49
N LEU A 83 12.71 7.47 9.47
CA LEU A 83 11.54 7.85 8.67
C LEU A 83 11.83 7.73 7.17
N ASN A 84 13.02 8.12 6.70
CA ASN A 84 13.43 7.92 5.32
C ASN A 84 13.48 6.43 4.92
N ALA A 85 13.94 5.56 5.81
CA ALA A 85 13.88 4.12 5.59
C ALA A 85 12.44 3.58 5.53
N GLY A 86 11.52 4.17 6.30
CA GLY A 86 10.08 3.93 6.17
C GLY A 86 9.53 4.33 4.78
N LEU A 87 9.94 5.49 4.26
CA LEU A 87 9.59 5.91 2.89
C LEU A 87 10.16 4.94 1.84
N ALA A 88 11.39 4.45 2.04
CA ALA A 88 11.97 3.42 1.18
C ALA A 88 11.10 2.16 1.15
N THR A 89 10.60 1.73 2.31
CA THR A 89 9.69 0.59 2.41
C THR A 89 8.38 0.83 1.66
N ALA A 90 7.81 2.03 1.76
CA ALA A 90 6.61 2.41 1.01
C ALA A 90 6.85 2.37 -0.51
N VAL A 91 7.97 2.93 -0.99
CA VAL A 91 8.36 2.86 -2.41
C VAL A 91 8.51 1.39 -2.86
N GLY A 92 9.18 0.55 -2.07
CA GLY A 92 9.32 -0.87 -2.38
C GLY A 92 7.97 -1.60 -2.45
N ALA A 93 7.06 -1.32 -1.51
CA ALA A 93 5.71 -1.86 -1.54
C ALA A 93 4.94 -1.41 -2.79
N GLU A 94 5.07 -0.15 -3.22
CA GLU A 94 4.42 0.35 -4.44
C GLU A 94 4.94 -0.35 -5.70
N ILE A 95 6.26 -0.55 -5.79
CA ILE A 95 6.87 -1.28 -6.90
C ILE A 95 6.33 -2.72 -6.92
N MET A 96 6.36 -3.42 -5.78
CA MET A 96 5.89 -4.80 -5.66
C MET A 96 4.40 -4.93 -6.03
N GLU A 97 3.56 -4.01 -5.56
CA GLU A 97 2.14 -3.99 -5.92
C GLU A 97 1.92 -3.66 -7.39
N GLY A 98 2.63 -2.67 -7.94
CA GLY A 98 2.53 -2.33 -9.35
C GLY A 98 2.94 -3.49 -10.27
N LEU A 99 3.95 -4.28 -9.87
CA LEU A 99 4.36 -5.48 -10.60
C LEU A 99 3.24 -6.53 -10.70
N LYS A 100 2.30 -6.57 -9.74
CA LYS A 100 1.12 -7.46 -9.83
C LYS A 100 0.19 -7.09 -11.01
N TYR A 101 0.22 -5.83 -11.45
CA TYR A 101 -0.60 -5.33 -12.56
C TYR A 101 0.10 -5.43 -13.93
N VAL A 102 1.33 -5.96 -14.02
CA VAL A 102 2.14 -5.96 -15.26
C VAL A 102 1.50 -6.75 -16.42
N ASP A 103 0.76 -7.82 -16.11
CA ASP A 103 0.07 -8.64 -17.11
C ASP A 103 -1.26 -8.01 -17.58
N GLY A 104 -1.66 -6.89 -16.98
CA GLY A 104 -2.96 -6.29 -17.16
C GLY A 104 -4.07 -7.05 -16.41
N GLY A 105 -5.26 -6.44 -16.35
CA GLY A 105 -6.39 -6.97 -15.59
C GLY A 105 -6.39 -6.56 -14.12
N ASN A 106 -7.21 -7.24 -13.31
CA ASN A 106 -7.34 -6.98 -11.90
C ASN A 106 -6.75 -8.15 -11.08
N PRO A 107 -5.53 -8.02 -10.52
CA PRO A 107 -4.90 -9.08 -9.73
C PRO A 107 -5.69 -9.41 -8.45
N TYR A 108 -6.58 -8.52 -8.02
CA TYR A 108 -7.44 -8.68 -6.85
C TYR A 108 -8.85 -9.20 -7.17
N GLU A 109 -9.16 -9.56 -8.42
CA GLU A 109 -10.53 -9.96 -8.84
C GLU A 109 -11.09 -11.16 -8.05
N ASN A 110 -10.22 -12.08 -7.63
CA ASN A 110 -10.60 -13.28 -6.86
C ASN A 110 -10.31 -13.15 -5.37
N GLU A 111 -9.95 -11.96 -4.90
CA GLU A 111 -9.71 -11.66 -3.49
C GLU A 111 -10.87 -10.88 -2.90
N THR A 112 -11.00 -10.91 -1.57
CA THR A 112 -11.94 -10.05 -0.85
C THR A 112 -11.54 -8.57 -0.93
N GLY A 113 -10.26 -8.29 -1.22
CA GLY A 113 -9.69 -6.95 -1.36
C GLY A 113 -9.93 -6.33 -2.73
N ILE A 114 -9.91 -4.99 -2.79
CA ILE A 114 -10.10 -4.24 -4.05
C ILE A 114 -8.79 -3.88 -4.74
N GLY A 115 -7.64 -4.06 -4.07
CA GLY A 115 -6.35 -3.61 -4.57
C GLY A 115 -6.22 -2.09 -4.61
N PHE A 116 -5.79 -1.58 -5.77
CA PHE A 116 -5.50 -0.16 -5.98
C PHE A 116 -6.76 0.69 -5.97
N VAL A 117 -6.73 1.82 -5.25
CA VAL A 117 -7.84 2.77 -5.18
C VAL A 117 -7.68 3.81 -6.30
N SER A 118 -8.58 3.77 -7.29
CA SER A 118 -8.50 4.63 -8.46
C SER A 118 -8.78 6.11 -8.19
N ASP A 119 -8.25 7.00 -9.04
CA ASP A 119 -8.44 8.46 -8.90
C ASP A 119 -9.93 8.87 -8.81
N PRO A 120 -10.88 8.28 -9.58
CA PRO A 120 -12.30 8.61 -9.44
C PRO A 120 -12.86 8.30 -8.05
N ILE A 121 -12.42 7.18 -7.43
CA ILE A 121 -12.82 6.81 -6.06
C ILE A 121 -12.25 7.83 -5.07
N ILE A 122 -10.95 8.17 -5.18
CA ILE A 122 -10.32 9.17 -4.31
C ILE A 122 -11.06 10.51 -4.40
N ARG A 123 -11.38 10.98 -5.61
CA ARG A 123 -12.16 12.22 -5.81
C ARG A 123 -13.54 12.16 -5.16
N SER A 124 -14.20 10.99 -5.19
CA SER A 124 -15.50 10.80 -4.52
C SER A 124 -15.41 10.88 -3.00
N LEU A 125 -14.28 10.44 -2.42
CA LEU A 125 -14.00 10.48 -0.98
C LEU A 125 -13.51 11.85 -0.50
N GLY A 126 -12.92 12.65 -1.40
CA GLY A 126 -12.31 13.95 -1.07
C GLY A 126 -13.31 14.97 -0.52
N VAL A 127 -14.51 15.09 -1.10
CA VAL A 127 -15.51 16.06 -0.61
C VAL A 127 -15.95 15.74 0.84
N PRO A 128 -16.37 14.50 1.17
CA PRO A 128 -16.70 14.12 2.55
C PRO A 128 -15.56 14.30 3.56
N LEU A 129 -14.30 14.10 3.14
CA LEU A 129 -13.13 14.32 4.00
C LEU A 129 -12.93 15.80 4.33
N VAL A 130 -13.07 16.69 3.33
CA VAL A 130 -12.93 18.13 3.53
C VAL A 130 -14.06 18.71 4.37
N THR A 131 -15.30 18.21 4.19
CA THR A 131 -16.45 18.66 4.98
C THR A 131 -16.47 18.08 6.40
N GLY A 132 -15.63 17.09 6.71
CA GLY A 132 -15.61 16.38 7.98
C GLY A 132 -16.75 15.37 8.15
N ASP A 133 -17.50 15.08 7.08
CA ASP A 133 -18.49 14.00 7.08
C ASP A 133 -17.83 12.61 7.22
N ILE A 134 -16.59 12.49 6.71
CA ILE A 134 -15.65 11.43 7.10
C ILE A 134 -14.66 12.07 8.08
N PRO A 135 -14.75 11.78 9.40
CA PRO A 135 -13.93 12.46 10.41
C PRO A 135 -12.44 12.09 10.36
N GLY A 136 -12.10 10.97 9.72
CA GLY A 136 -10.75 10.47 9.61
C GLY A 136 -10.69 9.10 8.96
N VAL A 137 -9.46 8.63 8.76
CA VAL A 137 -9.15 7.35 8.14
C VAL A 137 -8.50 6.42 9.16
N ALA A 138 -8.99 5.18 9.26
CA ALA A 138 -8.41 4.12 10.06
C ALA A 138 -7.82 3.04 9.15
N VAL A 139 -6.55 2.70 9.33
CA VAL A 139 -5.89 1.61 8.58
C VAL A 139 -5.64 0.46 9.57
N VAL A 140 -6.34 -0.65 9.39
CA VAL A 140 -6.23 -1.84 10.24
C VAL A 140 -5.51 -2.92 9.44
N LEU A 141 -4.31 -3.28 9.90
CA LEU A 141 -3.43 -4.22 9.24
C LEU A 141 -3.13 -5.44 10.12
N GLY A 142 -3.02 -6.61 9.48
CA GLY A 142 -2.53 -7.84 10.09
C GLY A 142 -3.65 -8.76 10.51
N LYS A 143 -3.46 -9.45 11.65
CA LYS A 143 -4.38 -10.44 12.20
C LYS A 143 -4.53 -10.22 13.69
N ALA A 144 -5.76 -10.14 14.18
CA ALA A 144 -6.00 -10.14 15.62
C ALA A 144 -5.92 -11.57 16.17
N ASP A 145 -5.42 -11.74 17.40
CA ASP A 145 -5.45 -13.05 18.07
C ASP A 145 -6.88 -13.55 18.27
N ASN A 146 -7.81 -12.61 18.52
CA ASN A 146 -9.24 -12.86 18.66
C ASN A 146 -10.03 -12.04 17.62
N ALA A 147 -10.72 -12.75 16.73
CA ALA A 147 -11.50 -12.13 15.66
C ALA A 147 -12.62 -11.20 16.18
N ALA A 148 -13.18 -11.48 17.37
CA ALA A 148 -14.23 -10.65 17.94
C ALA A 148 -13.75 -9.23 18.27
N ASP A 149 -12.47 -9.07 18.62
CA ASP A 149 -11.90 -7.77 19.00
C ASP A 149 -11.75 -6.85 17.79
N VAL A 150 -11.22 -7.37 16.67
CA VAL A 150 -11.12 -6.57 15.44
C VAL A 150 -12.49 -6.25 14.86
N VAL A 151 -13.44 -7.19 14.90
CA VAL A 151 -14.83 -6.95 14.48
C VAL A 151 -15.47 -5.82 15.28
N LYS A 152 -15.26 -5.81 16.60
CA LYS A 152 -15.77 -4.77 17.49
C LYS A 152 -15.16 -3.41 17.15
N VAL A 153 -13.84 -3.35 16.95
CA VAL A 153 -13.12 -2.12 16.61
C VAL A 153 -13.59 -1.55 15.26
N VAL A 154 -13.70 -2.39 14.22
CA VAL A 154 -14.13 -1.94 12.89
C VAL A 154 -15.59 -1.48 12.90
N LYS A 155 -16.48 -2.15 13.63
CA LYS A 155 -17.88 -1.69 13.80
C LYS A 155 -17.95 -0.37 14.57
N ASP A 156 -17.08 -0.16 15.56
CA ASP A 156 -17.00 1.10 16.30
C ASP A 156 -16.53 2.25 15.39
N TYR A 157 -15.48 2.05 14.58
CA TYR A 157 -15.06 3.03 13.57
C TYR A 157 -16.16 3.35 12.56
N GLN A 158 -16.83 2.33 12.04
CA GLN A 158 -17.96 2.51 11.12
C GLN A 158 -19.10 3.31 11.78
N SER A 159 -19.42 3.04 13.04
CA SER A 159 -20.47 3.76 13.78
C SER A 159 -20.15 5.25 13.99
N LYS A 160 -18.87 5.60 14.01
CA LYS A 160 -18.36 6.96 14.12
C LYS A 160 -18.17 7.63 12.75
N GLY A 161 -18.51 6.95 11.65
CA GLY A 161 -18.40 7.47 10.30
C GLY A 161 -16.98 7.49 9.72
N LEU A 162 -16.00 6.85 10.37
CA LEU A 162 -14.63 6.79 9.84
C LEU A 162 -14.57 5.95 8.56
N LEU A 163 -13.66 6.34 7.67
CA LEU A 163 -13.25 5.52 6.54
C LEU A 163 -12.21 4.50 7.02
N THR A 164 -12.53 3.22 6.96
CA THR A 164 -11.68 2.14 7.45
C THR A 164 -11.12 1.32 6.30
N PHE A 165 -9.81 1.18 6.21
CA PHE A 165 -9.13 0.27 5.28
C PHE A 165 -8.62 -0.96 6.03
N LEU A 166 -8.80 -2.14 5.42
CA LEU A 166 -8.38 -3.43 5.99
C LEU A 166 -7.30 -4.07 5.11
N VAL A 167 -6.23 -4.57 5.72
CA VAL A 167 -5.12 -5.26 5.05
C VAL A 167 -4.71 -6.50 5.83
N GLY A 168 -4.62 -7.65 5.17
CA GLY A 168 -4.27 -8.93 5.79
C GLY A 168 -5.47 -9.72 6.33
N ASP A 169 -5.18 -10.77 7.10
CA ASP A 169 -6.16 -11.73 7.64
C ASP A 169 -7.31 -11.10 8.46
N CYS A 170 -7.18 -9.85 8.90
CA CYS A 170 -8.25 -9.11 9.56
C CYS A 170 -9.48 -8.95 8.65
N ILE A 171 -9.31 -9.03 7.33
CA ILE A 171 -10.38 -9.02 6.34
C ILE A 171 -11.31 -10.22 6.59
N GLU A 172 -10.78 -11.44 6.67
CA GLU A 172 -11.56 -12.66 6.91
C GLU A 172 -12.21 -12.64 8.29
N GLN A 173 -11.48 -12.14 9.30
CA GLN A 173 -12.01 -12.03 10.66
C GLN A 173 -13.22 -11.09 10.69
N CYS A 174 -13.14 -9.96 9.99
CA CYS A 174 -14.24 -9.00 9.89
C CYS A 174 -15.42 -9.56 9.08
N ALA A 175 -15.15 -10.20 7.94
CA ALA A 175 -16.18 -10.80 7.10
C ALA A 175 -16.94 -11.92 7.85
N ALA A 176 -16.22 -12.83 8.51
CA ALA A 176 -16.80 -13.89 9.33
C ALA A 176 -17.58 -13.35 10.54
N GLY A 177 -17.15 -12.21 11.11
CA GLY A 177 -17.85 -11.50 12.18
C GLY A 177 -19.03 -10.63 11.72
N GLY A 178 -19.43 -10.72 10.46
CA GLY A 178 -20.57 -10.01 9.88
C GLY A 178 -20.35 -8.51 9.70
N VAL A 179 -19.11 -8.05 9.57
CA VAL A 179 -18.81 -6.70 9.10
C VAL A 179 -19.10 -6.66 7.60
N LYS A 180 -19.99 -5.75 7.19
CA LYS A 180 -20.25 -5.50 5.77
C LYS A 180 -19.21 -4.52 5.23
N MET A 181 -18.60 -4.89 4.12
CA MET A 181 -17.52 -4.15 3.46
C MET A 181 -18.00 -3.58 2.14
N GLY A 182 -17.46 -2.44 1.76
CA GLY A 182 -17.86 -1.67 0.58
C GLY A 182 -17.50 -0.19 0.76
N LEU A 183 -17.33 0.50 -0.36
CA LEU A 183 -17.02 1.94 -0.39
C LEU A 183 -18.15 2.74 0.27
N GLU A 184 -19.40 2.39 -0.02
CA GLU A 184 -20.62 2.97 0.53
C GLU A 184 -20.78 2.71 2.03
N LEU A 185 -20.11 1.67 2.54
CA LEU A 185 -20.11 1.30 3.96
C LEU A 185 -18.87 1.82 4.70
N ARG A 186 -17.98 2.53 3.99
CA ARG A 186 -16.73 3.10 4.52
C ARG A 186 -15.80 2.05 5.14
N VAL A 187 -15.89 0.79 4.70
CA VAL A 187 -15.00 -0.29 5.12
C VAL A 187 -14.45 -0.98 3.88
N ILE A 188 -13.19 -0.70 3.55
CA ILE A 188 -12.56 -1.05 2.27
C ILE A 188 -11.45 -2.07 2.52
N PRO A 189 -11.64 -3.35 2.15
CA PRO A 189 -10.56 -4.32 2.14
C PRO A 189 -9.64 -4.03 0.94
N LEU A 190 -8.32 -3.98 1.16
CA LEU A 190 -7.35 -3.72 0.09
C LEU A 190 -6.72 -5.00 -0.44
N GLY A 191 -6.21 -5.86 0.44
CA GLY A 191 -5.55 -7.10 0.05
C GLY A 191 -4.97 -7.85 1.25
N HIS A 192 -4.60 -9.11 1.04
CA HIS A 192 -4.02 -9.95 2.09
C HIS A 192 -2.54 -9.69 2.33
N ASP A 193 -1.81 -9.39 1.26
CA ASP A 193 -0.38 -9.10 1.38
C ASP A 193 -0.14 -7.78 2.12
N VAL A 194 0.89 -7.77 2.97
CA VAL A 194 1.29 -6.57 3.72
C VAL A 194 1.60 -5.39 2.78
N THR A 195 2.10 -5.66 1.57
CA THR A 195 2.39 -4.62 0.56
C THR A 195 1.15 -3.89 0.07
N ALA A 196 -0.04 -4.50 0.15
CA ALA A 196 -1.30 -3.87 -0.26
C ALA A 196 -1.67 -2.64 0.58
N VAL A 197 -1.02 -2.44 1.76
CA VAL A 197 -1.17 -1.21 2.55
C VAL A 197 -0.75 0.04 1.77
N ILE A 198 0.09 -0.10 0.73
CA ILE A 198 0.48 1.04 -0.11
C ILE A 198 -0.72 1.65 -0.85
N HIS A 199 -1.78 0.87 -1.08
CA HIS A 199 -2.99 1.35 -1.75
C HIS A 199 -3.77 2.37 -0.92
N VAL A 200 -3.59 2.44 0.40
CA VAL A 200 -4.13 3.54 1.23
C VAL A 200 -3.13 4.69 1.39
N VAL A 201 -1.82 4.45 1.28
CA VAL A 201 -0.81 5.52 1.28
C VAL A 201 -0.96 6.42 0.03
N THR A 202 -1.50 5.87 -1.06
CA THR A 202 -1.73 6.57 -2.32
C THR A 202 -3.08 7.31 -2.40
N VAL A 203 -3.93 7.21 -1.36
CA VAL A 203 -5.21 7.95 -1.22
C VAL A 203 -4.98 9.35 -0.67
#